data_AF-A0A821JMA3-F1
#
_entry.id   AF-A0A821JMA3-F1
#
_cell.length_a   1.000
_cell.length_b   1.000
_cell.length_c   1.000
_cell.angle_alpha   90.00
_cell.angle_beta   90.00
_cell.angle_gamma   90.00
#
_symmetry.space_group_name_H-M   'P 1'
#
loop_
_entity.id
_entity.type
_entity.pdbx_description
1 polymer ?
#
loop_
_entity_poly.entity_id
_entity_poly.type
_entity_poly.pdbx_seq_one_letter_code
_entity_poly.pdbx_strand_id
1 'polypeptide(L)'
;MYFLYWHKENDIFVLCGNASGSTKCPPGFVCWKDRGINPDFGYTSFDSYGWAMLACFRLMTQDYWENLYQLVLSAAGRFHFLYFVAVIFFGSFYLVNLILAIVSMSYQDQQQKVQAENEE
;
A
#
# COMPACT_ATOMS: atom_id res chain seq x y z
N MET A 1 2.13 5.56 11.92
CA MET A 1 1.62 5.84 13.27
C MET A 1 0.73 4.67 13.67
N TYR A 2 1.31 3.65 14.30
CA TYR A 2 0.61 2.41 14.61
C TYR A 2 0.43 2.25 16.11
N PHE A 3 -0.67 1.62 16.51
CA PHE A 3 -0.88 1.18 17.86
C PHE A 3 -0.78 -0.34 17.89
N LEU A 4 0.07 -0.86 18.78
CA LEU A 4 0.32 -2.29 18.94
C LEU A 4 -0.10 -2.70 20.35
N TYR A 5 -0.56 -3.94 20.49
CA TYR A 5 -0.67 -4.60 21.79
C TYR A 5 0.12 -5.90 21.80
N TRP A 6 0.60 -6.28 22.98
CA TRP A 6 1.40 -7.48 23.18
C TRP A 6 0.50 -8.66 23.53
N HIS A 7 0.60 -9.75 22.76
CA HIS A 7 -0.08 -11.01 23.04
C HIS A 7 0.93 -12.05 23.50
N LYS A 8 0.93 -12.36 24.80
CA LYS A 8 1.92 -13.24 25.47
C LYS A 8 2.02 -14.63 24.88
N GLU A 9 0.93 -15.16 24.33
CA GLU A 9 0.82 -16.59 24.05
C GLU A 9 1.66 -17.06 22.85
N ASN A 10 2.08 -16.13 21.96
CA ASN A 10 2.88 -16.46 20.78
C ASN A 10 4.08 -15.52 20.52
N ASP A 11 4.39 -14.56 21.41
CA ASP A 11 5.36 -13.48 21.16
C ASP A 11 5.10 -12.69 19.84
N ILE A 12 3.83 -12.63 19.40
CA ILE A 12 3.43 -11.92 18.18
C ILE A 12 2.85 -10.55 18.56
N PHE A 13 3.32 -9.51 17.88
CA PHE A 13 2.73 -8.17 17.93
C PHE A 13 1.48 -8.13 17.04
N VAL A 14 0.34 -7.79 17.62
CA VAL A 14 -0.92 -7.65 16.87
C VAL A 14 -1.29 -6.18 16.79
N LEU A 15 -1.69 -5.73 15.59
CA LEU A 15 -2.17 -4.36 15.37
C LEU A 15 -3.52 -4.17 16.04
N CYS A 16 -3.67 -3.04 16.72
CA CYS A 16 -4.93 -2.59 17.29
C CYS A 16 -5.15 -1.11 16.99
N GLY A 17 -6.36 -0.65 17.24
CA GLY A 17 -6.70 0.77 17.14
C GLY A 17 -7.72 1.20 18.18
N ASN A 18 -7.65 2.49 18.51
CA ASN A 18 -8.65 3.10 19.39
C ASN A 18 -9.86 3.66 18.60
N ALA A 19 -9.72 3.85 17.28
CA ALA A 19 -10.76 4.36 16.40
C ALA A 19 -11.98 3.41 16.29
N SER A 20 -13.14 3.96 15.91
CA SER A 20 -14.32 3.14 15.60
C SER A 20 -14.06 2.27 14.36
N GLY A 21 -14.37 0.98 14.45
CA GLY A 21 -14.14 0.01 13.39
C GLY A 21 -12.70 -0.49 13.24
N SER A 22 -11.76 -0.08 14.09
CA SER A 22 -10.43 -0.69 14.18
C SER A 22 -10.46 -2.00 14.99
N THR A 23 -9.40 -2.80 14.88
CA THR A 23 -9.25 -4.03 15.65
C THR A 23 -9.08 -3.69 17.12
N LYS A 24 -9.98 -4.23 17.96
CA LYS A 24 -9.99 -3.98 19.40
C LYS A 24 -9.16 -5.03 20.13
N CYS A 25 -8.50 -4.59 21.21
CA CYS A 25 -7.78 -5.49 22.09
C CYS A 25 -8.77 -6.35 22.90
N PRO A 26 -8.37 -7.58 23.28
CA PRO A 26 -9.12 -8.39 24.24
C PRO A 26 -9.23 -7.70 25.62
N PRO A 27 -10.20 -8.10 26.46
CA PRO A 27 -10.40 -7.49 27.77
C PRO A 27 -9.14 -7.60 28.63
N GLY A 28 -8.77 -6.49 29.29
CA GLY A 28 -7.56 -6.38 30.11
C GLY A 28 -6.30 -5.91 29.36
N PHE A 29 -6.36 -5.79 28.03
CA PHE A 29 -5.26 -5.22 27.23
C PHE A 29 -5.60 -3.81 26.75
N VAL A 30 -4.59 -2.94 26.71
CA VAL A 30 -4.71 -1.57 26.22
C VAL A 30 -3.81 -1.40 25.01
N CYS A 31 -4.34 -0.73 24.00
CA CYS A 31 -3.64 -0.43 22.76
C CYS A 31 -2.72 0.78 22.96
N TRP A 32 -1.40 0.62 22.74
CA TRP A 32 -0.42 1.69 22.94
C TRP A 32 0.25 2.06 21.61
N LYS A 33 0.46 3.37 21.43
CA LYS A 33 1.20 3.88 20.26
C LYS A 33 2.70 3.72 20.47
N ASP A 34 3.43 3.51 19.38
CA ASP A 34 4.90 3.56 19.33
C ASP A 34 5.62 2.56 20.26
N ARG A 35 4.90 1.53 20.76
CA ARG A 35 5.46 0.45 21.58
C ARG A 35 5.55 -0.84 20.76
N GLY A 36 6.60 -0.94 19.95
CA GLY A 36 6.91 -2.11 19.11
C GLY A 36 7.62 -1.71 17.82
N ILE A 37 8.01 -2.72 17.04
CA ILE A 37 8.63 -2.53 15.72
C ILE A 37 7.52 -2.52 14.66
N ASN A 38 7.69 -1.72 13.61
CA ASN A 38 6.74 -1.69 12.49
C ASN A 38 6.68 -3.06 11.80
N PRO A 39 5.53 -3.46 11.20
CA PRO A 39 5.40 -4.73 10.49
C PRO A 39 6.45 -4.90 9.39
N ASP A 40 6.65 -6.14 8.96
CA ASP A 40 7.61 -6.52 7.91
C ASP A 40 9.02 -6.01 8.23
N PHE A 41 9.54 -6.34 9.42
CA PHE A 41 10.89 -5.94 9.87
C PHE A 41 11.15 -4.42 9.87
N GLY A 42 10.10 -3.62 9.98
CA GLY A 42 10.21 -2.16 9.97
C GLY A 42 9.91 -1.49 8.63
N TYR A 43 9.74 -2.26 7.55
CA TYR A 43 9.59 -1.72 6.20
C TYR A 43 8.20 -1.17 5.91
N THR A 44 7.17 -1.63 6.62
CA THR A 44 5.79 -1.20 6.39
C THR A 44 5.41 -0.07 7.35
N SER A 45 5.67 1.18 6.93
CA SER A 45 5.37 2.36 7.76
C SER A 45 4.95 3.62 6.99
N PHE A 46 4.20 4.49 7.67
CA PHE A 46 3.83 5.84 7.20
C PHE A 46 4.43 6.93 8.08
N ASP A 47 5.48 6.62 8.85
CA ASP A 47 6.07 7.54 9.84
C ASP A 47 7.07 8.52 9.19
N SER A 48 7.67 8.14 8.07
CA SER A 48 8.57 8.97 7.28
C SER A 48 8.07 9.09 5.84
N TYR A 49 8.44 10.18 5.17
CA TYR A 49 8.06 10.41 3.77
C TYR A 49 8.53 9.29 2.84
N GLY A 50 9.74 8.76 3.02
CA GLY A 50 10.28 7.70 2.17
C GLY A 50 9.50 6.38 2.28
N TRP A 51 9.19 5.94 3.50
CA TRP A 51 8.39 4.73 3.70
C TRP A 51 6.95 4.91 3.24
N ALA A 52 6.38 6.10 3.45
CA ALA A 52 5.06 6.44 2.92
C ALA A 52 5.03 6.41 1.39
N MET A 53 6.05 6.96 0.72
CA MET A 53 6.19 6.92 -0.73
C MET A 53 6.30 5.47 -1.24
N LEU A 54 7.11 4.63 -0.58
CA LEU A 54 7.22 3.21 -0.92
C LEU A 54 5.88 2.48 -0.75
N ALA A 55 5.16 2.75 0.34
CA ALA A 55 3.83 2.17 0.58
C ALA A 55 2.83 2.60 -0.51
N CYS A 56 2.83 3.88 -0.89
CA CYS A 56 2.01 4.38 -2.00
C CYS A 56 2.40 3.74 -3.33
N PHE A 57 3.69 3.56 -3.61
CA PHE A 57 4.16 2.87 -4.81
C PHE A 57 3.65 1.44 -4.88
N ARG A 58 3.75 0.67 -3.79
CA ARG A 58 3.17 -0.68 -3.68
C ARG A 58 1.67 -0.72 -3.95
N LEU A 59 0.92 0.30 -3.50
CA LEU A 59 -0.50 0.43 -3.80
C LEU A 59 -0.78 0.70 -5.29
N MET A 60 0.03 1.54 -5.94
CA MET A 60 -0.12 1.84 -7.37
C MET A 60 0.15 0.62 -8.25
N THR A 61 1.18 -0.17 -7.90
CA THR A 61 1.55 -1.41 -8.61
C THR A 61 0.70 -2.62 -8.21
N GLN A 62 -0.19 -2.46 -7.22
CA GLN A 62 -1.00 -3.54 -6.65
C GLN A 62 -0.15 -4.72 -6.16
N ASP A 63 1.02 -4.43 -5.56
CA ASP A 63 1.95 -5.45 -5.08
C ASP A 63 1.76 -5.72 -3.56
N TYR A 64 1.20 -6.90 -3.25
CA TYR A 64 0.87 -7.34 -1.90
C TYR A 64 0.13 -6.26 -1.08
N TRP A 65 -0.80 -5.58 -1.76
CA TRP A 65 -1.51 -4.40 -1.28
C TRP A 65 -2.61 -4.75 -0.27
N GLU A 66 -3.18 -5.95 -0.38
CA GLU A 66 -4.25 -6.46 0.48
C GLU A 66 -3.78 -6.63 1.93
N ASN A 67 -2.53 -7.05 2.13
CA ASN A 67 -1.94 -7.13 3.46
C ASN A 67 -1.78 -5.73 4.06
N LEU A 68 -1.25 -4.78 3.29
CA LEU A 68 -1.13 -3.38 3.72
C LEU A 68 -2.50 -2.77 4.04
N TYR A 69 -3.51 -3.05 3.22
CA TYR A 69 -4.89 -2.66 3.44
C TYR A 69 -5.44 -3.19 4.77
N GLN A 70 -5.28 -4.48 5.04
CA GLN A 70 -5.73 -5.09 6.28
C GLN A 70 -5.01 -4.51 7.51
N LEU A 71 -3.70 -4.26 7.42
CA LEU A 71 -2.92 -3.63 8.48
C LEU A 71 -3.43 -2.21 8.79
N VAL A 72 -3.64 -1.38 7.76
CA VAL A 72 -4.12 -0.01 7.94
C VAL A 72 -5.54 0.02 8.51
N LEU A 73 -6.45 -0.81 8.01
CA LEU A 73 -7.82 -0.87 8.55
C LEU A 73 -7.84 -1.37 10.00
N SER A 74 -6.97 -2.33 10.34
CA SER A 74 -6.87 -2.85 11.69
C SER A 74 -6.38 -1.79 12.68
N ALA A 75 -5.45 -0.92 12.29
CA ALA A 75 -4.92 0.14 13.16
C ALA A 75 -5.74 1.44 13.15
N ALA A 76 -6.16 1.92 11.98
CA ALA A 76 -6.77 3.24 11.81
C ALA A 76 -8.31 3.20 11.71
N GLY A 77 -8.88 2.02 11.45
CA GLY A 77 -10.31 1.78 11.37
C GLY A 77 -10.86 1.75 9.94
N ARG A 78 -12.01 1.10 9.80
CA ARG A 78 -12.66 0.75 8.52
C ARG A 78 -12.87 1.93 7.58
N PHE A 79 -13.10 3.15 8.09
CA PHE A 79 -13.36 4.35 7.25
C PHE A 79 -12.22 4.67 6.27
N HIS A 80 -10.99 4.27 6.60
CA HIS A 80 -9.83 4.46 5.73
C HIS A 80 -9.91 3.67 4.41
N PHE A 81 -10.90 2.79 4.23
CA PHE A 81 -11.14 2.13 2.94
C PHE A 81 -11.30 3.12 1.78
N LEU A 82 -11.88 4.30 2.02
CA LEU A 82 -12.07 5.32 0.98
C LEU A 82 -10.74 5.81 0.39
N TYR A 83 -9.70 5.92 1.22
CA TYR A 83 -8.36 6.27 0.76
C TYR A 83 -7.82 5.22 -0.22
N PHE A 84 -7.95 3.93 0.11
CA PHE A 84 -7.50 2.85 -0.77
C PHE A 84 -8.28 2.80 -2.08
N VAL A 85 -9.60 2.99 -2.04
CA VAL A 85 -10.42 3.03 -3.25
C VAL A 85 -9.97 4.18 -4.17
N ALA A 86 -9.75 5.37 -3.61
CA ALA A 86 -9.28 6.51 -4.39
C ALA A 86 -7.89 6.25 -5.00
N VAL A 87 -6.94 5.73 -4.23
CA VAL A 87 -5.58 5.47 -4.72
C VAL A 87 -5.55 4.34 -5.76
N ILE A 88 -6.33 3.28 -5.60
CA ILE A 88 -6.39 2.20 -6.60
C ILE A 88 -7.07 2.70 -7.87
N PHE A 89 -8.17 3.46 -7.75
CA PHE A 89 -8.91 3.96 -8.90
C PHE A 89 -8.09 5.00 -9.69
N PHE A 90 -7.59 6.04 -9.02
CA PHE A 90 -6.83 7.10 -9.67
C PHE A 90 -5.39 6.71 -9.96
N GLY A 91 -4.75 5.86 -9.14
CA GLY A 91 -3.38 5.44 -9.34
C GLY A 91 -3.26 4.41 -10.45
N SER A 92 -3.88 3.24 -10.27
CA SER A 92 -3.66 2.11 -11.19
C SER A 92 -4.31 2.35 -12.55
N PHE A 93 -5.56 2.81 -12.63
CA PHE A 93 -6.18 3.02 -13.94
C PHE A 93 -5.54 4.18 -14.70
N TYR A 94 -5.25 5.31 -14.05
CA TYR A 94 -4.66 6.44 -14.77
C TYR A 94 -3.21 6.17 -15.19
N LEU A 95 -2.36 5.68 -14.27
CA LEU A 95 -0.94 5.48 -14.58
C LEU A 95 -0.71 4.32 -15.54
N VAL A 96 -1.43 3.20 -15.39
CA VAL A 96 -1.27 2.06 -16.32
C VAL A 96 -1.74 2.45 -17.71
N ASN A 97 -2.90 3.11 -17.84
CA ASN A 97 -3.39 3.54 -19.16
C ASN A 97 -2.45 4.59 -19.80
N LEU A 98 -1.84 5.46 -19.01
CA LEU A 98 -0.86 6.43 -19.50
C LEU A 98 0.42 5.73 -19.98
N ILE A 99 0.95 4.78 -19.21
CA ILE A 99 2.13 3.99 -19.60
C ILE A 99 1.85 3.17 -20.86
N LEU A 100 0.70 2.48 -20.93
CA LEU A 100 0.29 1.71 -22.11
C LEU A 100 0.19 2.59 -23.35
N ALA A 101 -0.37 3.80 -23.22
CA ALA A 101 -0.44 4.74 -24.33
C ALA A 101 0.95 5.16 -24.84
N ILE A 102 1.86 5.53 -23.92
CA ILE A 102 3.23 5.93 -24.30
C ILE A 102 4.00 4.77 -24.94
N VAL A 103 3.90 3.58 -24.36
CA VAL A 103 4.54 2.38 -24.88
C VAL A 103 4.00 2.01 -26.26
N SER A 104 2.69 2.14 -26.49
CA SER A 104 2.11 1.93 -27.82
C SER A 104 2.60 2.96 -28.84
N MET A 105 2.68 4.24 -28.45
CA MET A 105 3.17 5.29 -29.35
C MET A 105 4.64 5.06 -29.75
N SER A 106 5.48 4.66 -28.80
CA SER A 106 6.89 4.37 -29.09
C SER A 106 7.04 3.12 -29.96
N TYR A 107 6.27 2.05 -29.71
CA TYR A 107 6.30 0.85 -30.55
C TYR A 107 5.89 1.16 -32.00
N GLN A 108 4.86 2.00 -32.20
CA GLN A 108 4.43 2.42 -33.54
C GLN A 108 5.52 3.22 -34.27
N ASP A 109 6.17 4.17 -33.59
CA ASP A 109 7.27 4.96 -34.16
C ASP A 109 8.47 4.08 -34.57
N GLN A 110 8.79 3.06 -33.77
CA GLN A 110 9.86 2.12 -34.11
C GLN A 110 9.49 1.22 -35.30
N GLN A 111 8.26 0.71 -35.36
CA GLN A 111 7.81 -0.13 -36.47
C GLN A 111 7.81 0.63 -37.80
N GLN A 112 7.39 1.90 -37.80
CA GLN A 112 7.42 2.75 -39.00
C GLN A 112 8.85 2.95 -39.54
N LYS A 113 9.84 3.13 -38.66
CA LYS A 113 11.25 3.29 -39.04
C LYS A 113 11.84 2.02 -39.66
N VAL A 114 11.58 0.87 -39.02
CA VAL A 114 12.04 -0.44 -39.53
C VAL A 114 11.40 -0.76 -40.88
N GLN A 115 10.13 -0.39 -41.08
CA GLN A 115 9.46 -0.63 -42.35
C GLN A 115 10.02 0.25 -43.48
N ALA A 116 10.33 1.52 -43.20
CA ALA A 116 10.98 2.41 -44.16
C ALA A 116 12.39 1.93 -44.56
N GLU A 117 13.19 1.42 -43.63
CA GLU A 117 14.52 0.85 -43.92
C GLU A 117 14.46 -0.43 -44.78
N ASN A 118 13.40 -1.23 -44.65
CA ASN A 118 13.23 -2.46 -45.45
C ASN A 118 12.68 -2.18 -46.86
N GLU A 119 12.16 -0.98 -47.10
CA GLU A 119 11.64 -0.53 -48.40
C GLU A 119 12.72 0.21 -49.23
N GLU A 120 13.89 0.50 -48.66
CA GLU A 120 15.12 0.97 -49.33
C GLU A 120 16.03 -0.19 -49.79
#